data_AF-A0A2V5UJ86-F1
#
_entry.id   AF-A0A2V5UJ86-F1
#
_cell.length_a   1.000
_cell.length_b   1.000
_cell.length_c   1.000
_cell.angle_alpha   90.00
_cell.angle_beta   90.00
_cell.angle_gamma   90.00
#
_symmetry.space_group_name_H-M   'P 1'
#
loop_
_entity.id
_entity.type
_entity.pdbx_description
1 polymer ?
#
loop_
_entity_poly.entity_id
_entity_poly.type
_entity_poly.pdbx_seq_one_letter_code
_entity_poly.pdbx_strand_id
1 'polypeptide(L)' 'ESGRDIGDNEIEAQLNKAYHKLATALPPHDRESLKQEQLKWLATREHIPAAEKDKKEFIQIRLTERRVAELETRARYR' A
#
# COMPACT_ATOMS: atom_id res chain seq x y z
N GLU A 1 -21.48 14.45 3.43
CA GLU A 1 -20.69 13.21 3.58
C GLU A 1 -19.32 13.29 2.86
N SER A 2 -18.64 14.44 2.81
CA SER A 2 -17.46 14.62 1.91
C SER A 2 -16.07 14.46 2.53
N GLY A 3 -15.96 14.08 3.81
CA GLY A 3 -14.66 13.99 4.50
C GLY A 3 -13.95 12.64 4.36
N ARG A 4 -14.69 11.56 4.07
CA ARG A 4 -14.18 10.17 4.10
C ARG A 4 -13.42 9.81 2.81
N ASP A 5 -13.95 10.21 1.64
CA ASP A 5 -13.30 9.99 0.33
C ASP A 5 -11.96 10.72 0.17
N ILE A 6 -11.74 11.82 0.89
CA ILE A 6 -10.48 12.58 0.80
C ILE A 6 -9.34 11.80 1.48
N GLY A 7 -9.59 11.19 2.64
CA GLY A 7 -8.60 10.42 3.38
C GLY A 7 -8.16 9.14 2.65
N ASP A 8 -9.12 8.46 2.01
CA ASP A 8 -8.85 7.24 1.23
C ASP A 8 -7.99 7.53 -0.01
N ASN A 9 -8.25 8.65 -0.69
CA ASN A 9 -7.44 9.07 -1.83
C ASN A 9 -6.03 9.51 -1.43
N GLU A 10 -5.87 10.12 -0.25
CA GLU A 10 -4.56 10.54 0.24
C GLU A 10 -3.67 9.34 0.59
N ILE A 11 -4.21 8.33 1.27
CA ILE A 11 -3.41 7.16 1.68
C ILE A 11 -3.00 6.29 0.48
N GLU A 12 -3.84 6.15 -0.54
CA GLU A 12 -3.47 5.46 -1.78
C GLU A 12 -2.41 6.25 -2.57
N ALA A 13 -2.46 7.59 -2.56
CA ALA A 13 -1.41 8.42 -3.14
C ALA A 13 -0.07 8.24 -2.41
N GLN A 14 -0.09 8.14 -1.08
CA GLN A 14 1.11 7.85 -0.27
C GLN A 14 1.66 6.46 -0.57
N LEU A 15 0.81 5.44 -0.71
CA LEU A 15 1.21 4.09 -1.10
C LEU A 15 1.95 4.09 -2.44
N ASN A 16 1.36 4.71 -3.46
CA ASN A 16 1.97 4.79 -4.79
C ASN A 16 3.29 5.55 -4.76
N LYS A 17 3.36 6.66 -4.04
CA LYS A 17 4.60 7.44 -3.87
C LYS A 17 5.70 6.62 -3.21
N ALA A 18 5.40 5.90 -2.12
CA ALA A 18 6.37 5.06 -1.42
C ALA A 18 6.85 3.89 -2.28
N TYR A 19 5.95 3.25 -3.01
CA TYR A 19 6.28 2.19 -3.97
C TYR A 19 7.23 2.69 -5.06
N HIS A 20 6.90 3.81 -5.72
CA HIS A 20 7.74 4.38 -6.77
C HIS A 20 9.10 4.81 -6.25
N LYS A 21 9.16 5.42 -5.05
CA LYS A 21 10.42 5.78 -4.41
C LYS A 21 11.32 4.56 -4.25
N LEU A 22 10.82 3.47 -3.66
CA LEU A 22 11.59 2.24 -3.51
C LEU A 22 11.97 1.63 -4.86
N ALA A 23 11.04 1.55 -5.81
CA ALA A 23 11.30 0.99 -7.13
C ALA A 23 12.44 1.73 -7.86
N THR A 24 12.49 3.06 -7.78
CA THR A 24 13.57 3.84 -8.40
C THR A 24 14.94 3.60 -7.77
N ALA A 25 14.99 3.29 -6.48
CA ALA A 25 16.23 3.02 -5.74
C ALA A 25 16.77 1.60 -5.95
N LEU A 26 15.94 0.65 -6.38
CA LEU A 26 16.33 -0.75 -6.56
C LEU A 26 16.98 -1.02 -7.92
N PRO A 27 17.86 -2.04 -8.04
CA PRO A 27 18.30 -2.57 -9.34
C PRO A 27 17.16 -3.29 -10.07
N PRO A 28 17.26 -3.49 -11.41
CA PRO A 28 16.16 -4.03 -12.22
C PRO A 28 15.59 -5.38 -11.74
N HIS A 29 16.45 -6.29 -11.29
CA HIS A 29 16.02 -7.59 -10.75
C HIS A 29 15.10 -7.42 -9.52
N ASP A 30 15.52 -6.60 -8.56
CA ASP A 30 14.78 -6.38 -7.32
C ASP A 30 13.51 -5.53 -7.53
N ARG A 31 13.46 -4.73 -8.60
CA ARG A 31 12.23 -4.03 -9.01
C ARG A 31 11.14 -5.00 -9.44
N GLU A 32 11.48 -6.04 -10.19
CA GLU A 32 10.49 -7.05 -10.59
C GLU A 32 9.99 -7.82 -9.37
N SER A 33 10.89 -8.20 -8.45
CA SER A 33 10.48 -8.81 -7.18
C SER A 33 9.54 -7.88 -6.38
N LEU A 34 9.86 -6.60 -6.26
CA LEU A 34 9.02 -5.62 -5.59
C LEU A 34 7.64 -5.48 -6.25
N LYS A 35 7.57 -5.50 -7.58
CA LYS A 35 6.31 -5.46 -8.32
C LYS A 35 5.43 -6.67 -8.01
N GLN A 36 6.00 -7.87 -7.99
CA GLN A 36 5.27 -9.09 -7.64
C GLN A 36 4.80 -9.08 -6.17
N GLU A 37 5.64 -8.62 -5.24
CA GLU A 37 5.25 -8.39 -3.85
C GLU A 37 4.06 -7.43 -3.74
N GLN A 38 4.08 -6.33 -4.51
CA GLN A 38 3.02 -5.34 -4.50
C GLN A 38 1.70 -5.89 -5.05
N LEU A 39 1.73 -6.64 -6.15
CA LEU A 39 0.54 -7.28 -6.72
C LEU A 39 -0.08 -8.29 -5.74
N LYS A 40 0.74 -9.11 -5.10
CA LYS A 40 0.29 -10.06 -4.07
C LYS A 40 -0.33 -9.35 -2.87
N TRP A 41 0.28 -8.26 -2.43
CA TRP A 41 -0.25 -7.46 -1.32
C TRP A 41 -1.60 -6.84 -1.68
N LEU A 42 -1.75 -6.24 -2.86
CA LEU A 42 -3.02 -5.69 -3.35
C LEU A 42 -4.12 -6.76 -3.39
N ALA A 43 -3.82 -7.93 -3.95
CA ALA A 43 -4.76 -9.05 -3.97
C ALA A 43 -5.17 -9.47 -2.55
N THR A 44 -4.21 -9.52 -1.61
CA THR A 44 -4.50 -9.85 -0.20
C THR A 44 -5.40 -8.80 0.45
N ARG A 45 -5.16 -7.50 0.19
CA ARG A 45 -5.95 -6.38 0.70
C ARG A 45 -7.41 -6.41 0.22
N GLU A 46 -7.64 -6.77 -1.04
CA GLU A 46 -8.99 -6.80 -1.61
C GLU A 46 -9.86 -7.95 -1.09
N HIS A 47 -9.24 -9.09 -0.79
CA HIS A 47 -9.91 -10.33 -0.39
C HIS A 47 -10.12 -10.49 1.12
N ILE A 48 -9.95 -9.42 1.91
CA ILE A 48 -10.15 -9.49 3.35
C ILE A 48 -11.63 -9.78 3.65
N PRO A 49 -11.93 -10.87 4.37
CA PRO A 49 -13.29 -11.16 4.78
C PRO A 49 -13.65 -10.26 5.96
N ALA A 50 -14.73 -9.50 5.82
CA ALA A 50 -15.35 -8.76 6.91
C ALA A 50 -16.87 -8.78 6.75
N ALA A 51 -17.59 -8.97 7.85
CA ALA A 51 -19.05 -9.03 7.86
C ALA A 51 -19.72 -7.68 7.56
N GLU A 52 -19.00 -6.57 7.80
CA GLU A 52 -19.49 -5.21 7.62
C GLU A 52 -18.53 -4.42 6.73
N LYS A 53 -19.09 -3.58 5.84
CA LYS A 53 -18.33 -2.76 4.88
C LYS A 53 -17.37 -1.80 5.59
N ASP A 54 -17.85 -1.08 6.60
CA ASP A 54 -17.05 -0.13 7.38
C ASP A 54 -15.87 -0.80 8.09
N LYS A 55 -16.07 -2.03 8.58
CA LYS A 55 -14.99 -2.84 9.16
C LYS A 55 -13.99 -3.29 8.11
N LYS A 56 -14.44 -3.64 6.90
CA LYS A 56 -13.56 -3.96 5.76
C LYS A 56 -12.69 -2.74 5.41
N GLU A 57 -13.31 -1.59 5.21
CA GLU A 57 -12.64 -0.33 4.85
C GLU A 57 -11.61 0.05 5.91
N PHE A 58 -11.98 0.02 7.19
CA PHE A 58 -11.05 0.28 8.30
C PHE A 58 -9.82 -0.64 8.27
N ILE A 59 -10.01 -1.95 8.04
CA ILE A 59 -8.90 -2.91 7.94
C ILE A 59 -8.02 -2.61 6.72
N GLN A 60 -8.63 -2.26 5.58
CA GLN A 60 -7.90 -1.93 4.35
C GLN A 60 -7.02 -0.69 4.54
N ILE A 61 -7.55 0.38 5.16
CA ILE A 61 -6.78 1.59 5.49
C ILE A 61 -5.58 1.25 6.36
N ARG A 62 -5.79 0.50 7.46
CA ARG A 62 -4.70 0.12 8.39
C ARG A 62 -3.61 -0.72 7.71
N LEU A 63 -4.00 -1.57 6.76
CA LEU A 63 -3.03 -2.33 5.97
C LEU A 63 -2.27 -1.43 5.01
N THR A 64 -2.95 -0.49 4.36
CA THR A 64 -2.30 0.49 3.47
C THR A 64 -1.29 1.33 4.26
N GLU A 65 -1.64 1.86 5.43
CA GLU A 65 -0.71 2.59 6.32
C GLU A 65 0.53 1.76 6.65
N ARG A 66 0.35 0.49 7.04
CA ARG A 66 1.47 -0.41 7.35
C ARG A 66 2.36 -0.66 6.14
N ARG A 67 1.77 -0.82 4.96
CA ARG A 67 2.51 -1.05 3.71
C ARG A 67 3.31 0.19 3.30
N VAL A 68 2.73 1.39 3.45
CA VAL A 68 3.44 2.66 3.23
C VAL A 68 4.69 2.71 4.11
N ALA A 69 4.53 2.50 5.43
CA ALA A 69 5.66 2.53 6.37
C ALA A 69 6.76 1.50 6.05
N GLU A 70 6.38 0.29 5.62
CA GLU A 70 7.32 -0.75 5.17
C GLU A 70 8.11 -0.29 3.94
N LEU A 71 7.43 0.19 2.90
CA LEU A 71 8.05 0.64 1.65
C LEU A 71 8.98 1.84 1.89
N GLU A 72 8.57 2.80 2.71
CA GLU A 72 9.40 3.95 3.07
C GLU A 72 10.63 3.55 3.89
N THR A 73 10.48 2.61 4.82
CA THR A 73 11.60 2.09 5.62
C THR A 73 12.60 1.38 4.71
N ARG A 74 12.14 0.51 3.82
CA ARG A 74 12.99 -0.15 2.83
C ARG A 74 13.68 0.86 1.94
N ALA A 75 12.98 1.90 1.47
CA ALA A 75 13.56 2.94 0.62
C ALA A 75 14.63 3.79 1.33
N ARG A 76 14.63 3.84 2.67
CA ARG A 76 15.63 4.58 3.46
C ARG A 76 16.94 3.81 3.62
N TYR A 77 16.88 2.49 3.67
CA TYR A 77 18.01 1.61 3.99
C TYR A 77 18.47 0.73 2.81
N ARG A 78 18.18 1.17 1.58
CA ARG A 78 18.68 0.58 0.33
C ARG A 78 19.79 1.45 -0.23
#